data_AF-X1V149-F1
#
_entry.id   AF-X1V149-F1
#
_cell.length_a   1.000
_cell.length_b   1.000
_cell.length_c   1.000
_cell.angle_alpha   90.00
_cell.angle_beta   90.00
_cell.angle_gamma   90.00
#
_symmetry.space_group_name_H-M   'P 1'
#
loop_
_entity.id
_entity.type
_entity.pdbx_description
1 polymer ?
#
loop_
_entity_poly.entity_id
_entity_poly.type
_entity_poly.pdbx_seq_one_letter_code
_entity_poly.pdbx_strand_id
1 'polypeptide(L)'
;MIIQPGTKLLGDLVGEFCAQKGLGKPPARIKLYDREEYIEETGDDKTAARYSAAKDQISLSPDIVFSVSSILHELGHHYQRSRDEPEEFDRKYDEYTETYGYINNPYEVEAREFEMKWW
;
A
#
# COMPACT_ATOMS: atom_id res chain seq x y z
N MET A 1 9.76 -9.78 -7.15
CA MET A 1 9.90 -10.02 -5.69
C MET A 1 8.80 -11.00 -5.22
N ILE A 2 9.12 -12.14 -4.58
CA ILE A 2 8.07 -12.92 -3.90
C ILE A 2 7.72 -12.13 -2.64
N ILE A 3 6.50 -11.59 -2.54
CA ILE A 3 6.01 -11.11 -1.25
C ILE A 3 5.90 -12.35 -0.35
N GLN A 4 6.95 -12.59 0.44
CA GLN A 4 6.87 -13.49 1.57
C GLN A 4 5.98 -12.84 2.63
N PRO A 5 5.33 -13.61 3.51
CA PRO A 5 4.41 -13.11 4.52
C PRO A 5 5.05 -11.96 5.31
N GLY A 6 4.58 -10.75 5.00
CA GLY A 6 5.13 -9.47 5.47
C GLY A 6 4.09 -8.36 5.49
N THR A 7 2.98 -8.48 4.75
CA THR A 7 1.75 -7.75 5.05
C THR A 7 0.80 -8.72 5.75
N LYS A 8 1.02 -8.95 7.05
CA LYS A 8 0.13 -9.75 7.91
C LYS A 8 -1.35 -9.42 7.64
N LEU A 9 -1.64 -8.14 7.39
CA LEU A 9 -2.95 -7.61 7.01
C LEU A 9 -3.57 -8.22 5.74
N LEU A 10 -2.82 -8.38 4.64
CA LEU A 10 -3.37 -8.95 3.40
C LEU A 10 -3.59 -10.46 3.54
N GLY A 11 -2.67 -11.15 4.22
CA GLY A 11 -2.84 -12.57 4.56
C GLY A 11 -4.05 -12.80 5.48
N ASP A 12 -4.21 -11.97 6.51
CA ASP A 12 -5.33 -12.00 7.45
C ASP A 12 -6.65 -11.69 6.74
N LEU A 13 -6.69 -10.69 5.86
CA LEU A 13 -7.88 -10.32 5.08
C LEU A 13 -8.36 -11.47 4.19
N VAL A 14 -7.44 -12.10 3.44
CA VAL A 14 -7.79 -13.22 2.56
C VAL A 14 -8.18 -14.44 3.38
N GLY A 15 -7.49 -14.69 4.49
CA GLY A 15 -7.84 -15.72 5.48
C GLY A 15 -9.25 -15.56 6.02
N GLU A 16 -9.59 -14.36 6.49
CA GLU A 16 -10.90 -14.03 7.03
C GLU A 16 -11.99 -14.20 5.96
N PHE A 17 -11.79 -13.68 4.75
CA PHE A 17 -12.75 -13.83 3.66
C PHE A 17 -13.02 -15.30 3.31
N CYS A 18 -11.97 -16.11 3.15
CA CYS A 18 -12.11 -17.54 2.86
C CYS A 18 -12.85 -18.29 3.97
N ALA A 19 -12.56 -17.99 5.24
CA ALA A 19 -13.26 -18.56 6.38
C ALA A 19 -14.74 -18.16 6.40
N GLN A 20 -15.05 -16.87 6.23
CA GLN A 20 -16.43 -16.35 6.19
C GLN A 20 -17.26 -16.96 5.07
N LYS A 21 -16.65 -17.24 3.91
CA LYS A 21 -17.34 -17.80 2.73
C LYS A 21 -17.30 -19.33 2.64
N GLY A 22 -16.64 -20.00 3.59
CA GLY A 22 -16.49 -21.46 3.56
C GLY A 22 -15.67 -21.98 2.37
N LEU A 23 -14.75 -21.15 1.85
CA LEU A 23 -13.93 -21.47 0.67
C LEU A 23 -12.72 -22.37 1.01
N GLY A 24 -12.54 -22.70 2.29
CA GLY A 24 -11.41 -23.48 2.75
C GLY A 24 -10.15 -22.63 2.91
N LYS A 25 -9.01 -23.13 2.42
CA LYS A 25 -7.72 -22.44 2.58
C LYS A 25 -7.62 -21.26 1.61
N PRO A 26 -6.95 -20.15 2.01
CA PRO A 26 -6.57 -19.07 1.10
C PRO A 26 -5.82 -19.59 -0.13
N PRO A 27 -5.86 -18.86 -1.27
CA PRO A 27 -5.00 -19.16 -2.40
C PRO A 27 -3.54 -19.25 -1.96
N ALA A 28 -2.82 -20.22 -2.52
CA ALA A 28 -1.46 -20.55 -2.10
C ALA A 28 -0.46 -19.40 -2.26
N ARG A 29 -0.74 -18.43 -3.14
CA ARG A 29 0.19 -17.34 -3.50
C ARG A 29 -0.51 -16.01 -3.72
N ILE A 30 0.07 -14.95 -3.19
CA ILE A 30 -0.22 -13.56 -3.56
C ILE A 30 1.11 -12.94 -3.97
N LYS A 31 1.20 -12.41 -5.20
CA LYS A 31 2.46 -11.91 -5.76
C LYS A 31 2.29 -10.53 -6.34
N LEU A 32 3.20 -9.64 -5.97
CA LEU A 32 3.37 -8.34 -6.60
C LEU A 32 4.47 -8.44 -7.66
N TYR A 33 4.18 -7.84 -8.80
CA TYR A 33 5.03 -7.82 -9.98
C TYR A 33 5.39 -6.39 -10.35
N ASP A 34 6.51 -6.21 -11.05
CA ASP A 34 6.71 -5.00 -11.83
C ASP A 34 5.74 -4.98 -13.02
N ARG A 35 5.52 -3.82 -13.65
CA ARG A 35 4.48 -3.67 -14.68
C ARG A 35 4.64 -4.67 -15.82
N GLU A 36 5.85 -4.82 -16.34
CA GLU A 36 6.15 -5.70 -17.48
C GLU A 36 5.94 -7.18 -17.10
N GLU A 37 6.44 -7.59 -15.92
CA GLU A 37 6.24 -8.94 -15.40
C GLU A 37 4.76 -9.25 -15.14
N TYR A 38 3.98 -8.27 -14.67
CA TYR A 38 2.54 -8.43 -14.48
C TYR A 38 1.83 -8.72 -15.79
N ILE A 39 2.15 -7.97 -16.84
CA ILE A 39 1.57 -8.15 -18.18
C ILE A 39 1.99 -9.50 -18.75
N GLU A 40 3.24 -9.91 -18.59
CA GLU A 40 3.71 -11.24 -19.02
C GLU A 40 3.00 -12.37 -18.26
N GLU A 41 2.88 -12.26 -16.93
CA GLU A 41 2.28 -13.27 -16.07
C GLU A 41 0.78 -13.45 -16.30
N THR A 42 0.08 -12.36 -16.59
CA THR A 42 -1.40 -12.30 -16.62
C THR A 42 -1.99 -12.11 -18.02
N GLY A 43 -1.21 -11.61 -18.98
CA GLY A 43 -1.69 -11.16 -20.29
C GLY A 43 -2.61 -9.95 -20.21
N ASP A 44 -2.53 -9.14 -19.15
CA ASP A 44 -3.44 -8.03 -18.86
C ASP A 44 -2.66 -6.79 -18.40
N ASP A 45 -2.95 -5.64 -19.02
CA ASP A 45 -2.38 -4.34 -18.72
C ASP A 45 -3.38 -3.36 -18.09
N LYS A 46 -4.65 -3.76 -17.95
CA LYS A 46 -5.76 -2.88 -17.53
C LYS A 46 -6.19 -3.10 -16.10
N THR A 47 -5.93 -4.28 -15.54
CA THR A 47 -6.35 -4.63 -14.18
C THR A 47 -5.21 -4.47 -13.18
N ALA A 48 -5.56 -4.02 -11.97
CA ALA A 48 -4.61 -3.87 -10.88
C ALA A 48 -4.34 -5.19 -10.14
N ALA A 49 -5.24 -6.18 -10.27
CA ALA A 49 -5.06 -7.51 -9.70
C ALA A 49 -5.84 -8.55 -10.51
N ARG A 50 -5.33 -9.79 -10.50
CA ARG A 50 -5.98 -10.92 -11.16
C ARG A 50 -5.81 -12.22 -10.37
N TYR A 51 -6.91 -12.95 -10.22
CA TYR A 51 -6.89 -14.31 -9.69
C TYR A 51 -6.72 -15.33 -10.84
N SER A 52 -5.86 -16.33 -10.62
CA SER A 52 -5.65 -17.47 -11.51
C SER A 52 -5.93 -18.77 -10.76
N ALA A 53 -7.03 -19.45 -11.13
CA ALA A 53 -7.38 -20.75 -10.55
C ALA A 53 -6.36 -21.84 -10.90
N ALA A 54 -5.80 -21.82 -12.11
CA ALA A 54 -4.81 -22.81 -12.54
C ALA A 54 -3.48 -22.72 -11.76
N LYS A 55 -3.14 -21.51 -11.29
CA LYS A 55 -1.93 -21.24 -10.51
C LYS A 55 -2.20 -21.14 -9.00
N ASP A 56 -3.47 -21.18 -8.59
CA ASP A 56 -3.96 -20.87 -7.25
C ASP A 56 -3.29 -19.60 -6.67
N GLN A 57 -3.36 -18.52 -7.44
CA GLN A 57 -2.57 -17.31 -7.20
C GLN A 57 -3.39 -16.03 -7.46
N ILE A 58 -3.14 -15.01 -6.64
CA ILE A 58 -3.50 -13.62 -6.94
C ILE A 58 -2.23 -12.88 -7.39
N SER A 59 -2.24 -12.37 -8.60
CA SER A 59 -1.19 -11.47 -9.14
C SER A 59 -1.63 -10.03 -8.93
N LEU A 60 -0.75 -9.17 -8.44
CA LEU A 60 -0.98 -7.75 -8.18
C LEU A 60 -0.06 -6.93 -9.09
N SER A 61 -0.62 -5.91 -9.72
CA SER A 61 0.12 -4.92 -10.49
C SER A 61 0.77 -3.91 -9.54
N PRO A 62 1.79 -3.16 -10.00
CA PRO A 62 2.40 -2.10 -9.18
C PRO A 62 1.45 -0.95 -8.86
N ASP A 63 0.30 -0.81 -9.54
CA ASP A 63 -0.68 0.24 -9.23
C ASP A 63 -1.28 0.10 -7.83
N ILE A 64 -1.37 -1.14 -7.34
CA ILE A 64 -1.83 -1.41 -5.98
C ILE A 64 -0.82 -0.89 -4.95
N VAL A 65 0.48 -0.98 -5.25
CA VAL A 65 1.53 -0.42 -4.39
C VAL A 65 1.34 1.08 -4.27
N PHE A 66 1.19 1.78 -5.41
CA PHE A 66 0.94 3.21 -5.40
C PHE A 66 -0.30 3.59 -4.57
N SER A 67 -1.40 2.85 -4.75
CA SER A 67 -2.64 3.11 -4.00
C SER A 67 -2.48 2.90 -2.50
N VAL A 68 -1.78 1.83 -2.09
CA VAL A 68 -1.51 1.53 -0.68
C VAL A 68 -0.53 2.54 -0.08
N SER A 69 0.53 2.91 -0.80
CA SER A 69 1.48 3.93 -0.36
C SER A 69 0.78 5.27 -0.13
N SER A 70 -0.09 5.72 -1.04
CA SER A 70 -0.87 6.94 -0.82
C SER A 70 -1.74 6.87 0.44
N ILE A 71 -2.38 5.73 0.72
CA ILE A 71 -3.16 5.58 1.96
C ILE A 71 -2.26 5.65 3.20
N LEU A 72 -1.10 4.99 3.16
CA LEU A 72 -0.14 5.02 4.27
C LEU A 72 0.43 6.42 4.50
N HIS A 73 0.69 7.16 3.43
CA HIS A 73 1.12 8.56 3.47
C HIS A 73 0.11 9.42 4.25
N GLU A 74 -1.17 9.37 3.89
CA GLU A 74 -2.21 10.13 4.59
C GLU A 74 -2.42 9.67 6.04
N LEU A 75 -2.21 8.39 6.34
CA LEU A 75 -2.20 7.91 7.72
C LEU A 75 -1.01 8.45 8.51
N GLY A 76 0.13 8.69 7.85
CA GLY A 76 1.27 9.43 8.41
C GLY A 76 0.86 10.84 8.85
N HIS A 77 0.15 11.57 7.98
CA HIS A 77 -0.41 12.88 8.32
C HIS A 77 -1.43 12.81 9.44
N HIS A 78 -2.31 11.79 9.44
CA HIS A 78 -3.25 11.58 10.53
C HIS A 78 -2.54 11.39 11.88
N TYR A 79 -1.46 10.60 11.90
CA TYR A 79 -0.65 10.40 13.10
C TYR A 79 0.07 11.68 13.54
N GLN A 80 0.67 12.43 12.62
CA GLN A 80 1.30 13.73 12.91
C GLN A 80 0.30 14.71 13.52
N ARG A 81 -0.89 14.83 12.93
CA ARG A 81 -2.01 15.63 13.44
C ARG A 81 -2.60 15.13 14.76
N SER A 82 -2.27 13.91 15.19
CA SER A 82 -2.60 13.41 16.54
C SER A 82 -1.52 13.72 17.58
N ARG A 83 -0.29 14.02 17.13
CA ARG A 83 0.86 14.41 17.98
C ARG A 83 0.91 15.92 18.20
N ASP A 84 0.61 16.68 17.17
CA ASP A 84 0.45 18.12 17.19
C ASP A 84 -1.03 18.47 17.40
N GLU A 85 -1.35 19.57 18.08
CA GLU A 85 -2.73 20.08 18.09
C GLU A 85 -3.16 20.44 16.66
N PRO A 86 -4.43 20.25 16.26
CA PRO A 86 -4.85 20.38 14.86
C PRO A 86 -4.46 21.70 14.20
N GLU A 87 -4.68 22.83 14.88
CA GLU A 87 -4.34 24.15 14.33
C GLU A 87 -2.82 24.40 14.26
N GLU A 88 -2.06 23.74 15.14
CA GLU A 88 -0.60 23.83 15.13
C GLU A 88 -0.01 23.01 13.99
N PHE A 89 -0.58 21.83 13.70
CA PHE A 89 -0.22 21.03 12.54
C PHE A 89 -0.42 21.83 11.25
N ASP A 90 -1.62 22.36 11.03
CA ASP A 90 -1.94 23.10 9.78
C ASP A 90 -1.00 24.30 9.62
N ARG A 91 -0.78 25.09 10.69
CA ARG A 91 0.13 26.23 10.65
C ARG A 91 1.57 25.84 10.32
N LYS A 92 2.12 24.82 10.99
CA LYS A 92 3.48 24.35 10.74
C LYS A 92 3.60 23.78 9.33
N TYR A 93 2.58 23.07 8.86
CA TYR A 93 2.56 22.49 7.53
C TYR A 93 2.64 23.57 6.45
N ASP A 94 1.84 24.63 6.58
CA ASP A 94 1.88 25.77 5.66
C ASP A 94 3.24 26.49 5.72
N GLU A 95 3.73 26.79 6.93
CA GLU A 95 5.03 27.44 7.15
C GLU A 95 6.19 26.63 6.54
N TYR A 96 6.19 25.31 6.73
CA TYR A 96 7.20 24.42 6.18
C TYR A 96 7.08 24.29 4.66
N THR A 97 5.86 24.27 4.13
CA THR A 97 5.64 24.23 2.68
C THR A 97 6.15 25.52 2.02
N GLU A 98 5.91 26.68 2.62
CA GLU A 98 6.44 27.96 2.13
C GLU A 98 7.98 28.02 2.24
N THR A 99 8.54 27.52 3.34
CA THR A 99 9.98 27.64 3.65
C THR A 99 10.83 26.65 2.85
N TYR A 100 10.40 25.39 2.76
CA TYR A 100 11.19 24.29 2.21
C TYR A 100 10.66 23.78 0.87
N GLY A 101 9.43 24.17 0.48
CA GLY A 101 8.68 23.60 -0.62
C GLY A 101 7.98 22.30 -0.21
N TYR A 102 6.91 21.95 -0.92
CA TYR A 102 6.11 20.74 -0.68
C TYR A 102 6.97 19.47 -0.56
N ILE A 103 7.90 19.27 -1.51
CA ILE A 103 8.76 18.08 -1.55
C ILE A 103 9.67 17.98 -0.32
N ASN A 104 10.07 19.08 0.31
CA ASN A 104 10.97 19.06 1.46
C ASN A 104 10.32 19.49 2.77
N ASN A 105 8.99 19.62 2.80
CA ASN A 105 8.26 19.84 4.04
C ASN A 105 8.56 18.67 5.01
N PRO A 106 9.02 18.93 6.25
CA PRO A 106 9.35 17.87 7.20
C PRO A 106 8.22 16.85 7.43
N TYR A 107 6.96 17.28 7.41
CA TYR A 107 5.81 16.36 7.55
C TYR A 107 5.65 15.44 6.34
N GLU A 108 5.85 15.99 5.14
CA GLU A 108 5.83 15.27 3.87
C GLU A 108 6.99 14.26 3.78
N VAL A 109 8.17 14.64 4.28
CA VAL A 109 9.33 13.74 4.36
C VAL A 109 9.05 12.59 5.32
N GLU A 110 8.59 12.88 6.54
CA GLU A 110 8.26 11.84 7.52
C GLU A 110 7.13 10.92 7.02
N ALA A 111 6.10 11.45 6.34
CA ALA A 111 5.02 10.65 5.76
C ALA A 111 5.53 9.70 4.66
N ARG A 112 6.46 10.14 3.81
CA ARG A 112 7.14 9.27 2.82
C ARG A 112 8.10 8.27 3.46
N GLU A 113 8.76 8.61 4.56
CA GLU A 113 9.54 7.60 5.30
C GLU A 113 8.62 6.53 5.90
N PHE A 114 7.43 6.93 6.35
CA PHE A 114 6.41 6.03 6.87
C PHE A 114 5.84 5.10 5.79
N GLU A 115 5.49 5.61 4.60
CA GLU A 115 4.98 4.79 3.48
C GLU A 115 6.03 3.76 3.02
N MET A 116 7.30 4.16 2.92
CA MET A 116 8.40 3.34 2.39
C MET A 116 8.81 2.22 3.33
N LYS A 117 8.49 2.31 4.63
CA LYS A 117 8.81 1.26 5.62
C LYS A 117 8.11 -0.08 5.32
N TRP A 118 7.06 -0.06 4.51
CA TRP A 118 6.22 -1.23 4.23
C TRP A 118 6.56 -1.93 2.91
N TRP A 119 7.59 -1.47 2.19
CA TRP A 119 8.08 -2.00 0.92
C TRP A 119 9.58 -2.30 0.98
#